data_AF-A0A194AMS8-F1
#
_entry.id   AF-A0A194AMS8-F1
#
_cell.length_a   1.000
_cell.length_b   1.000
_cell.length_c   1.000
_cell.angle_alpha   90.00
_cell.angle_beta   90.00
_cell.angle_gamma   90.00
#
_symmetry.space_group_name_H-M   'P 1'
#
loop_
_entity.id
_entity.type
_entity.pdbx_description
1 polymer ?
#
loop_
_entity_poly.entity_id
_entity_poly.type
_entity_poly.pdbx_seq_one_letter_code
_entity_poly.pdbx_strand_id
1 'polypeptide(L)'
;MKLLENSLFEQLSGALNVQVESSMIEGRIESYSCKMAGNDKKLYKLISQEGGVGPEDLQALSPPQTQLSLSPNKYSRSAGSDG
;
A
#
# COMPACT_ATOMS: atom_id res chain seq x y z
N MET A 1 -7.86 -4.31 -12.97
CA MET A 1 -6.80 -4.56 -13.98
C MET A 1 -7.32 -4.47 -15.42
N LYS A 2 -6.49 -4.08 -16.40
CA LYS A 2 -6.78 -4.16 -17.85
C LYS A 2 -5.71 -5.05 -18.51
N LEU A 3 -6.14 -6.10 -19.21
CA LEU A 3 -5.25 -6.94 -20.02
C LEU A 3 -4.63 -6.10 -21.14
N LEU A 4 -3.31 -6.23 -21.31
CA LEU A 4 -2.57 -5.62 -22.38
C LEU A 4 -2.12 -6.71 -23.35
N GLU A 5 -2.66 -6.70 -24.56
CA GLU A 5 -2.32 -7.68 -25.59
C GLU A 5 -0.90 -7.45 -26.11
N ASN A 6 -0.12 -8.52 -26.16
CA ASN A 6 1.24 -8.51 -26.67
C ASN A 6 1.53 -9.86 -27.36
N SER A 7 1.75 -9.81 -28.67
CA SER A 7 1.97 -11.00 -29.50
C SER A 7 3.26 -11.75 -29.15
N LEU A 8 4.26 -11.09 -28.56
CA LEU A 8 5.47 -11.77 -28.05
C LEU A 8 5.15 -12.60 -26.81
N PHE A 9 4.23 -12.13 -25.96
CA PHE A 9 3.84 -12.86 -24.75
C PHE A 9 3.01 -14.10 -25.08
N GLU A 10 2.20 -14.03 -26.13
CA GLU A 10 1.47 -15.19 -26.65
C GLU A 10 2.43 -16.26 -27.19
N GLN A 11 3.40 -15.85 -28.02
CA GLN A 11 4.43 -16.77 -28.52
C GLN A 11 5.26 -17.39 -27.40
N LEU A 12 5.68 -16.57 -26.43
CA LEU A 12 6.48 -17.05 -25.30
C LEU A 12 5.69 -17.99 -24.39
N SER A 13 4.40 -17.71 -24.15
CA SER A 13 3.52 -18.62 -23.42
C SER A 13 3.38 -19.97 -24.11
N GLY A 14 3.34 -20.01 -25.44
CA GLY A 14 3.38 -21.26 -26.19
C GLY A 14 4.68 -22.05 -25.99
N ALA A 15 5.82 -21.36 -25.97
CA ALA A 15 7.14 -21.97 -25.81
C ALA A 15 7.44 -22.44 -24.37
N LEU A 16 6.78 -21.88 -23.36
CA LEU A 16 6.95 -22.24 -21.95
C LEU A 16 6.25 -23.56 -21.57
N ASN A 17 5.42 -24.10 -22.46
CA ASN A 17 4.72 -25.34 -22.22
C ASN A 17 5.59 -26.53 -22.63
N VAL A 18 5.94 -27.37 -21.65
CA VAL A 18 6.82 -28.52 -21.84
C VAL A 18 6.12 -29.79 -21.39
N GLN A 19 5.92 -30.72 -22.33
CA GLN A 19 5.46 -32.07 -22.01
C GLN A 19 6.66 -32.95 -21.64
N VAL A 20 6.61 -33.52 -20.44
CA VAL A 20 7.47 -34.60 -19.99
C VAL A 20 6.62 -35.88 -19.94
N GLU A 21 7.24 -37.04 -20.08
CA GLU A 21 6.58 -38.35 -20.28
C GLU A 21 5.31 -38.60 -19.44
N SER A 22 5.28 -38.15 -18.19
CA SER A 22 4.15 -38.33 -17.27
C SER A 22 3.59 -37.02 -16.71
N SER A 23 4.08 -35.86 -17.14
CA SER A 23 3.73 -34.56 -16.54
C SER A 23 3.87 -33.42 -17.53
N MET A 24 3.00 -32.41 -17.41
CA MET A 24 3.07 -31.20 -18.22
C MET A 24 3.47 -30.02 -17.34
N ILE A 25 4.46 -29.26 -17.79
CA ILE A 25 4.77 -27.95 -17.25
C ILE A 25 4.05 -26.94 -18.13
N GLU A 26 3.14 -26.16 -17.54
CA GLU A 26 2.42 -25.08 -18.23
C GLU A 26 2.91 -23.73 -17.70
N GLY A 27 3.29 -22.84 -18.61
CA GLY A 27 3.74 -21.49 -18.30
C GLY A 27 3.02 -20.47 -19.17
N ARG A 28 2.48 -19.43 -18.54
CA ARG A 28 1.75 -18.37 -19.24
C ARG A 28 2.21 -17.00 -18.75
N ILE A 29 2.49 -16.11 -19.69
CA ILE A 29 2.89 -14.74 -19.42
C ILE A 29 1.77 -13.81 -19.89
N GLU A 30 1.32 -12.95 -18.99
CA GLU A 30 0.26 -11.99 -19.26
C GLU A 30 0.64 -10.63 -18.70
N SER A 31 0.37 -9.58 -19.48
CA SER A 31 0.57 -8.20 -19.04
C SER A 31 -0.75 -7.60 -18.59
N TYR A 32 -0.77 -7.06 -17.38
CA TYR A 32 -1.90 -6.34 -16.85
C TYR A 32 -1.47 -4.95 -16.37
N SER A 33 -2.26 -3.94 -16.70
CA SER A 33 -2.15 -2.63 -16.06
C SER A 33 -3.06 -2.54 -14.85
N CYS A 34 -2.53 -1.99 -13.76
CA CYS A 34 -3.30 -1.60 -12.59
C CYS A 34 -4.24 -0.45 -12.95
N LYS A 35 -5.54 -0.62 -12.67
CA LYS A 35 -6.47 0.50 -12.75
C LYS A 35 -6.38 1.23 -11.42
N MET A 36 -5.92 2.47 -11.39
CA MET A 36 -5.99 3.30 -10.17
C MET A 36 -7.43 3.80 -9.95
N ALA A 37 -8.36 2.90 -9.66
CA ALA A 37 -9.76 3.24 -9.41
C ALA A 37 -10.31 2.44 -8.23
N GLY A 38 -11.19 3.08 -7.45
CA GLY A 38 -11.95 2.42 -6.39
C GLY A 38 -11.09 1.66 -5.38
N ASN A 39 -11.34 0.36 -5.25
CA ASN A 39 -10.69 -0.51 -4.27
C ASN A 39 -9.20 -0.75 -4.59
N ASP A 40 -8.81 -0.82 -5.86
CA ASP A 40 -7.41 -0.98 -6.28
C ASP A 40 -6.56 0.20 -5.78
N LYS A 41 -7.13 1.43 -5.81
CA LYS A 41 -6.47 2.64 -5.25
C LYS A 41 -6.34 2.57 -3.72
N LYS A 42 -7.36 2.07 -3.02
CA LYS A 42 -7.32 1.93 -1.55
C LYS A 42 -6.32 0.86 -1.13
N LEU A 43 -6.32 -0.29 -1.80
CA LEU A 43 -5.41 -1.39 -1.57
C LEU A 43 -3.96 -0.98 -1.89
N TYR A 44 -3.75 -0.30 -3.02
CA TYR A 44 -2.44 0.28 -3.35
C TYR A 44 -1.96 1.23 -2.26
N LYS A 45 -2.81 2.14 -1.77
CA LYS A 45 -2.44 3.03 -0.65
C LYS A 45 -2.11 2.25 0.62
N LEU A 46 -2.94 1.28 1.01
CA LEU A 46 -2.72 0.48 2.22
C LEU A 46 -1.38 -0.25 2.15
N ILE A 47 -1.13 -0.99 1.06
CA ILE A 47 0.08 -1.78 0.86
C ILE A 47 1.32 -0.88 0.66
N SER A 48 1.18 0.23 -0.06
CA SER A 48 2.31 1.17 -0.27
C SER A 48 2.59 2.05 0.94
N GLN A 49 1.62 2.25 1.85
CA GLN A 49 1.80 3.00 3.11
C GLN A 49 2.19 2.09 4.29
N GLU A 50 2.02 0.77 4.18
CA GLU A 50 2.54 -0.20 5.18
C GLU A 50 4.08 -0.32 5.19
N GLY A 51 4.77 0.60 4.49
CA GLY A 51 6.19 0.89 4.62
C GLY A 51 6.45 2.37 4.89
N GLY A 52 5.62 3.00 5.73
CA GLY A 52 5.69 4.43 6.04
C GLY A 52 7.06 4.88 6.53
N VAL A 53 7.86 5.46 5.64
CA VAL A 53 8.80 6.57 5.86
C VAL A 53 9.25 7.03 4.47
N GLY A 54 8.53 7.97 3.87
CA GLY A 54 9.24 8.88 2.98
C GLY A 54 10.34 9.58 3.80
N PRO A 55 11.49 9.95 3.21
CA PRO A 55 12.59 10.57 3.97
C PRO A 55 12.19 11.85 4.73
N GLU A 56 11.04 12.45 4.39
CA GLU A 56 10.48 13.66 5.00
C GLU A 56 9.38 13.39 6.04
N ASP A 57 8.99 12.13 6.29
CA ASP A 57 7.91 11.82 7.23
C ASP A 57 8.44 11.79 8.67
N LEU A 58 8.09 12.84 9.41
CA LEU A 58 8.35 12.97 10.85
C LEU A 58 7.42 12.02 11.64
N GLN A 59 7.91 10.84 12.00
CA GLN A 59 7.25 10.04 13.03
C GLN A 59 7.57 10.58 14.43
N ALA A 60 6.52 10.93 15.18
CA ALA A 60 6.64 11.16 16.61
C ALA A 60 6.83 9.80 17.31
N LEU A 61 8.07 9.51 17.72
CA LEU A 61 8.45 8.29 18.44
C LEU A 61 8.16 8.38 19.96
N SER A 62 7.44 9.40 20.40
CA SER A 62 7.09 9.57 21.81
C SER A 62 6.04 8.53 22.21
N PRO A 63 6.20 7.85 23.36
CA PRO A 63 5.15 7.00 23.90
C PRO A 63 3.84 7.81 24.07
N PRO A 64 2.66 7.19 23.84
CA PRO A 64 1.38 7.85 24.13
C PRO A 64 1.40 8.30 25.60
N GLN A 65 1.35 9.62 25.82
CA GLN A 65 1.17 10.17 27.15
C GLN A 65 -0.29 9.88 27.55
N THR A 66 -0.53 8.68 28.06
CA THR A 66 -1.77 8.34 28.75
C THR A 66 -1.92 9.37 29.87
N GLN A 67 -2.87 10.30 29.72
CA GLN A 67 -3.14 11.32 30.72
C GLN A 67 -3.76 10.68 31.97
N LEU A 68 -2.91 10.06 32.78
CA LEU A 68 -3.19 9.73 34.17
C LEU A 68 -2.29 10.59 35.05
N SER A 69 -2.58 11.89 35.08
CA SER A 69 -2.17 12.73 36.21
C SER A 69 -3.42 13.41 36.77
N LEU A 70 -4.03 12.77 37.77
CA LEU A 70 -4.97 13.45 38.64
C LEU A 70 -4.23 14.57 39.38
N SER A 71 -4.64 15.81 39.17
CA SER A 71 -4.44 16.92 40.12
C SER A 71 -5.54 17.96 39.89
N PRO A 72 -6.46 18.19 40.84
CA PRO A 72 -7.53 19.17 40.68
C PRO A 72 -6.98 20.56 41.03
N ASN A 73 -6.51 21.31 40.04
CA ASN A 73 -6.17 22.72 40.25
C ASN A 73 -7.26 23.62 39.66
N LYS A 74 -8.10 24.15 40.56
CA LYS A 74 -9.13 25.15 40.31
C LYS A 74 -8.52 26.56 40.31
N TYR A 75 -8.00 27.07 39.20
CA TYR A 75 -7.70 28.51 38.97
C TYR A 75 -7.46 28.67 37.46
N SER A 76 -7.78 29.71 36.71
CA SER A 76 -8.56 30.95 36.80
C SER A 76 -8.61 31.47 35.35
N ARG A 77 -9.61 32.28 34.99
CA ARG A 77 -9.77 32.88 33.64
C ARG A 77 -8.55 33.75 33.26
N SER A 78 -8.20 33.76 31.97
CA SER A 78 -7.88 35.01 31.25
C SER A 78 -7.98 34.79 29.74
N ALA A 79 -8.75 35.65 29.09
CA ALA A 79 -8.85 35.78 27.65
C ALA A 79 -7.62 36.50 27.10
N GLY A 80 -7.16 36.12 25.91
CA GLY A 80 -6.14 36.82 25.15
C GLY A 80 -6.48 36.76 23.66
N SER A 81 -6.80 37.93 23.10
CA SER A 81 -7.01 38.22 21.68
C SER A 81 -5.67 38.27 20.93
N ASP A 82 -5.59 37.68 19.74
CA ASP A 82 -4.50 37.95 18.79
C ASP A 82 -4.99 38.90 17.69
N GLY A 83 -4.13 39.88 17.38
CA GLY A 83 -4.33 40.93 16.37
C GLY A 83 -3.68 40.61 15.03
#